data_AF-A0A6G1AF97-F1
#
_entry.id   AF-A0A6G1AF97-F1
#
_cell.length_a   1.000
_cell.length_b   1.000
_cell.length_c   1.000
_cell.angle_alpha   90.00
_cell.angle_beta   90.00
_cell.angle_gamma   90.00
#
_symmetry.space_group_name_H-M   'P 1'
#
loop_
_entity.id
_entity.type
_entity.pdbx_description
1 polymer ?
#
loop_
_entity_poly.entity_id
_entity_poly.type
_entity_poly.pdbx_seq_one_letter_code
_entity_poly.pdbx_strand_id
1 'polypeptide(L)' 'EWICSLPRSWTYGITRGGRVFFINEEAKSTTWLHPVTGEAVVTGHRRQST' A
#
# COMPACT_ATOMS: atom_id res chain seq x y z
N GLU A 1 -8.14 6.74 -9.30
CA GLU A 1 -6.98 6.58 -10.20
C GLU A 1 -5.62 6.28 -9.53
N TRP A 2 -5.51 6.25 -8.19
CA TRP A 2 -4.24 6.09 -7.44
C TRP A 2 -3.48 4.76 -7.62
N ILE A 3 -4.12 3.75 -8.19
CA ILE A 3 -3.57 2.39 -8.30
C ILE A 3 -2.86 2.15 -9.64
N CYS A 4 -2.93 3.12 -10.56
CA CYS A 4 -2.33 3.04 -11.89
C CYS A 4 -0.86 3.52 -11.95
N SER A 5 -0.31 4.09 -10.87
CA SER A 5 1.06 4.64 -10.83
C SER A 5 2.05 3.79 -10.01
N LEU A 6 1.75 2.52 -9.77
CA LEU A 6 2.73 1.64 -9.13
C LEU A 6 3.89 1.36 -10.10
N PRO A 7 5.14 1.38 -9.62
CA PRO A 7 6.28 0.96 -10.43
C PRO A 7 6.10 -0.49 -10.87
N ARG A 8 6.77 -0.89 -11.96
CA ARG A 8 6.58 -2.21 -12.59
C ARG A 8 6.81 -3.41 -11.65
N SER A 9 7.64 -3.25 -10.62
CA SER A 9 7.95 -4.28 -9.61
C SER A 9 7.03 -4.24 -8.38
N TRP A 10 5.99 -3.40 -8.40
CA TRP A 10 5.08 -3.21 -7.29
C TRP A 10 3.66 -3.60 -7.66
N THR A 11 3.06 -4.39 -6.78
CA THR A 11 1.65 -4.77 -6.81
C THR A 11 1.00 -4.35 -5.49
N TYR A 12 -0.33 -4.41 -5.40
CA TYR A 12 -1.06 -4.18 -4.16
C TYR A 12 -1.98 -5.35 -3.85
N GLY A 13 -2.27 -5.52 -2.57
CA GLY A 13 -3.25 -6.47 -2.06
C GLY A 13 -4.22 -5.80 -1.11
N ILE A 14 -5.37 -6.42 -0.91
CA ILE A 14 -6.38 -5.98 0.07
C ILE A 14 -6.51 -7.10 1.09
N THR A 15 -6.28 -6.77 2.35
CA THR A 15 -6.52 -7.71 3.46
C THR A 15 -8.02 -7.94 3.64
N ARG A 16 -8.38 -9.03 4.34
CA ARG A 16 -9.77 -9.32 4.71
C ARG A 16 -10.44 -8.19 5.51
N GLY A 17 -9.66 -7.36 6.21
CA GLY A 17 -10.13 -6.17 6.92
C GLY A 17 -10.28 -4.92 6.05
N GLY A 18 -10.18 -5.05 4.73
CA GLY A 18 -10.31 -3.94 3.79
C GLY A 18 -9.08 -3.02 3.71
N ARG A 19 -7.97 -3.36 4.40
CA ARG A 19 -6.75 -2.55 4.32
C ARG A 19 -5.91 -2.89 3.10
N VAL A 20 -5.47 -1.85 2.39
CA VAL A 20 -4.53 -1.96 1.26
C VAL A 20 -3.09 -2.03 1.78
N PHE A 21 -2.31 -2.92 1.20
CA PHE A 21 -0.87 -3.01 1.38
C PHE A 21 -0.20 -3.18 0.01
N PHE A 22 1.07 -2.79 -0.07
CA PHE A 22 1.87 -2.86 -1.27
C PHE A 22 2.88 -3.99 -1.16
N ILE A 23 3.11 -4.66 -2.28
CA ILE A 23 3.96 -5.83 -2.43
C ILE A 23 5.05 -5.44 -3.41
N ASN A 24 6.30 -5.50 -2.97
CA ASN A 24 7.48 -5.33 -3.81
C ASN A 24 7.96 -6.72 -4.24
N GLU A 25 7.84 -7.02 -5.52
CA GLU A 25 8.23 -8.31 -6.09
C GLU A 25 9.75 -8.47 -6.25
N GLU A 26 10.48 -7.36 -6.36
CA GLU A 26 11.95 -7.33 -6.48
C GLU A 26 12.60 -7.58 -5.11
N ALA A 27 12.18 -6.84 -4.09
CA ALA A 27 12.68 -6.96 -2.72
C ALA A 27 11.98 -8.06 -1.90
N LYS A 28 11.02 -8.78 -2.49
CA LYS A 28 10.18 -9.80 -1.83
C LYS A 28 9.62 -9.34 -0.47
N SER A 29 9.17 -8.10 -0.43
CA SER A 29 8.78 -7.42 0.80
C SER A 29 7.39 -6.79 0.67
N THR A 30 6.73 -6.54 1.80
CA THR A 30 5.44 -5.85 1.83
C THR A 30 5.50 -4.62 2.73
N THR A 31 4.75 -3.58 2.37
CA THR A 31 4.68 -2.32 3.13
C THR A 31 3.28 -1.74 3.08
N TRP A 32 2.93 -0.97 4.11
CA TRP A 32 1.67 -0.24 4.20
C TRP A 32 1.73 1.13 3.50
N LEU A 33 2.93 1.56 3.12
CA LEU A 33 3.19 2.85 2.49
C LEU A 33 3.31 2.69 0.98
N HIS A 34 2.73 3.63 0.24
CA HIS A 34 2.85 3.65 -1.21
C HIS A 34 4.31 3.93 -1.60
N PRO A 35 4.91 3.15 -2.51
CA PRO A 35 6.34 3.24 -2.83
C PRO A 35 6.78 4.55 -3.49
N VAL A 36 5.85 5.30 -4.09
CA VAL A 36 6.17 6.56 -4.78
C VAL A 36 5.92 7.78 -3.89
N THR A 37 4.81 7.78 -3.14
CA THR A 37 4.41 8.93 -2.33
C THR A 37 4.82 8.79 -0.86
N GLY A 38 5.16 7.58 -0.41
CA GLY A 38 5.44 7.27 0.99
C GLY A 38 4.20 7.32 1.89
N GLU A 39 3.01 7.49 1.31
CA GLU A 39 1.77 7.68 2.07
C GLU A 39 1.02 6.37 2.26
N ALA A 40 0.42 6.20 3.45
CA ALA A 40 -0.48 5.09 3.69
C ALA A 40 -1.80 5.33 2.95
N VAL A 41 -2.28 4.32 2.22
CA VAL A 41 -3.63 4.40 1.65
C VAL A 41 -4.63 4.36 2.80
N VAL A 42 -5.36 5.46 2.99
CA VAL A 42 -6.37 5.59 4.04
C VAL A 42 -7.56 4.70 3.71
N THR A 43 -7.44 3.43 4.08
CA THR A 43 -8.45 2.40 3.94
C THR A 43 -9.18 2.26 5.27
N GLY A 44 -10.14 3.13 5.53
CA GLY A 44 -11.18 2.99 6.57
C GLY A 44 -10.77 2.97 8.04
N HIS A 45 -9.49 2.81 8.40
CA HIS A 45 -9.03 2.78 9.79
C HIS A 45 -8.00 3.86 10.03
N ARG A 46 -8.47 5.11 10.08
CA ARG A 46 -7.74 6.20 10.74
C ARG A 46 -7.64 5.85 12.24
N ARG A 47 -6.56 5.19 12.64
CA ARG A 47 -6.00 5.40 13.97
C ARG A 47 -4.81 6.33 13.81
N GLN A 48 -5.12 7.61 13.59
CA GLN A 48 -4.28 8.66 14.15
C GLN A 48 -4.44 8.50 15.66
N SER A 49 -3.49 7.82 16.30
CA SER A 49 -3.28 7.96 17.73
C SER A 49 -2.02 8.80 17.85
N THR A 50 -2.23 9.99 18.39
CA THR A 50 -1.30 11.03 18.85
C THR A 50 0.09 10.55 19.24
#